data_AF-F4N9J7-F1
#
_entry.id   AF-F4N9J7-F1
#
_cell.length_a   1.000
_cell.length_b   1.000
_cell.length_c   1.000
_cell.angle_alpha   90.00
_cell.angle_beta   90.00
_cell.angle_gamma   90.00
#
_symmetry.space_group_name_H-M   'P 1'
#
loop_
_entity.id
_entity.type
_entity.pdbx_description
1 polymer ?
#
loop_
_entity_poly.entity_id
_entity_poly.type
_entity_poly.pdbx_seq_one_letter_code
_entity_poly.pdbx_strand_id
1 'polypeptide(L)'
;LAAMIDNHIYWGNEPALDARRIAWRRALDMNDRALRRVTVGLGGSANGFPREDGFDIPVASEVMAVFCLATDLGDLQRRLGAMVIGETRDRRVIRVADIMASGAMTALLKDALAPNLVQTLEHNPALIHGGPFANIAHGCNSVIATRTALKLGDYVVTEAGFGADLGAEKFFDIKCRVSGLRPACAVVVATVRAIKMHGGVAKDALKSENLEAVRAGFANLRRHTG
;
A
#
# COMPACT_ATOMS: atom_id res chain seq x y z
N LEU A 1 15.81 -2.03 -6.03
CA LEU A 1 15.90 -0.55 -5.98
C LEU A 1 16.94 -0.04 -4.99
N ALA A 2 16.77 -0.22 -3.66
CA ALA A 2 17.73 0.29 -2.67
C ALA A 2 19.20 -0.06 -2.95
N ALA A 3 19.48 -1.32 -3.33
CA ALA A 3 20.83 -1.73 -3.74
C ALA A 3 21.34 -0.97 -4.99
N MET A 4 20.49 -0.69 -5.97
CA MET A 4 20.87 0.10 -7.15
C MET A 4 21.12 1.57 -6.81
N ILE A 5 20.40 2.13 -5.83
CA ILE A 5 20.63 3.50 -5.34
C ILE A 5 22.04 3.60 -4.73
N ASP A 6 22.39 2.72 -3.81
CA ASP A 6 23.71 2.76 -3.18
C ASP A 6 24.84 2.41 -4.17
N ASN A 7 24.60 1.49 -5.11
CA ASN A 7 25.53 1.17 -6.20
C ASN A 7 25.74 2.35 -7.16
N HIS A 8 24.67 3.09 -7.48
CA HIS A 8 24.72 4.30 -8.29
C HIS A 8 25.61 5.36 -7.64
N ILE A 9 25.42 5.59 -6.34
CA ILE A 9 26.22 6.53 -5.56
C ILE A 9 27.69 6.07 -5.50
N TYR A 10 27.94 4.77 -5.42
CA TYR A 10 29.29 4.21 -5.33
C TYR A 10 30.14 4.43 -6.59
N TRP A 11 29.60 4.15 -7.78
CA TRP A 11 30.40 4.10 -9.02
C TRP A 11 30.52 5.42 -9.78
N GLY A 12 29.67 6.41 -9.51
CA GLY A 12 29.75 7.68 -10.21
C GLY A 12 28.77 8.75 -9.74
N ASN A 13 27.64 8.33 -9.16
CA ASN A 13 26.60 9.23 -8.64
C ASN A 13 26.17 10.29 -9.66
N GLU A 14 25.86 9.89 -10.90
CA GLU A 14 25.36 10.80 -11.94
C GLU A 14 24.02 10.28 -12.52
N PRO A 15 22.87 10.90 -12.19
CA PRO A 15 22.72 12.17 -11.48
C PRO A 15 23.06 12.09 -9.98
N ALA A 16 23.58 13.20 -9.43
CA ALA A 16 24.16 13.28 -8.09
C ALA A 16 23.13 13.32 -6.97
N LEU A 17 22.70 12.14 -6.52
CA LEU A 17 21.88 11.97 -5.32
C LEU A 17 22.64 12.47 -4.09
N ASP A 18 21.96 13.30 -3.29
CA ASP A 18 22.43 13.65 -1.96
C ASP A 18 22.03 12.54 -0.99
N ALA A 19 23.03 11.84 -0.42
CA ALA A 19 22.80 10.71 0.48
C ALA A 19 21.93 11.06 1.72
N ARG A 20 21.85 12.34 2.08
CA ARG A 20 21.02 12.87 3.18
C ARG A 20 19.57 13.14 2.76
N ARG A 21 19.28 13.09 1.46
CA ARG A 21 17.97 13.39 0.84
C ARG A 21 17.40 12.20 0.08
N ILE A 22 17.88 11.00 0.37
CA ILE A 22 17.27 9.77 -0.13
C ILE A 22 15.99 9.56 0.67
N ALA A 23 14.85 9.61 -0.02
CA ALA A 23 13.54 9.32 0.57
C ALA A 23 13.26 7.82 0.59
N TRP A 24 13.91 7.05 -0.32
CA TRP A 24 13.69 5.63 -0.47
C TRP A 24 14.32 4.80 0.65
N ARG A 25 13.48 4.11 1.43
CA ARG A 25 13.87 3.19 2.50
C ARG A 25 13.96 1.74 2.00
N ARG A 26 14.53 0.85 2.81
CA ARG A 26 14.55 -0.60 2.56
C ARG A 26 13.27 -1.24 3.08
N ALA A 27 13.04 -2.51 2.76
CA ALA A 27 11.87 -3.24 3.25
C ALA A 27 12.18 -4.68 3.63
N LEU A 28 11.52 -5.18 4.69
CA LEU A 28 11.61 -6.55 5.17
C LEU A 28 10.27 -6.96 5.80
N ASP A 29 9.68 -8.08 5.37
CA ASP A 29 8.39 -8.55 5.88
C ASP A 29 8.52 -9.24 7.24
N MET A 30 8.98 -8.50 8.24
CA MET A 30 9.13 -8.94 9.63
C MET A 30 8.84 -7.77 10.56
N ASN A 31 8.28 -8.08 11.73
CA ASN A 31 8.03 -7.08 12.77
C ASN A 31 9.32 -6.76 13.55
N ASP A 32 10.29 -6.15 12.86
CA ASP A 32 11.60 -5.84 13.42
C ASP A 32 11.75 -4.35 13.75
N ARG A 33 11.65 -4.02 15.04
CA ARG A 33 11.79 -2.62 15.51
C ARG A 33 13.23 -2.11 15.43
N ALA A 34 14.24 -2.98 15.41
CA ALA A 34 15.65 -2.60 15.46
C ALA A 34 16.09 -1.94 14.14
N LEU A 35 15.44 -2.28 13.03
CA LEU A 35 15.77 -1.78 11.70
C LEU A 35 15.10 -0.44 11.34
N ARG A 36 14.34 0.17 12.26
CA ARG A 36 13.63 1.44 12.00
C ARG A 36 14.58 2.59 11.65
N ARG A 37 15.77 2.61 12.24
CA ARG A 37 16.85 3.57 11.98
C ARG A 37 18.18 2.82 12.03
N VAL A 38 18.95 2.89 10.95
CA VAL A 38 20.25 2.24 10.81
C VAL A 38 21.22 3.16 10.09
N THR A 39 22.51 2.89 10.22
CA THR A 39 23.55 3.45 9.37
C THR A 39 24.05 2.35 8.44
N VAL A 40 24.03 2.61 7.13
CA VAL A 40 24.50 1.67 6.09
C VAL A 40 25.79 2.18 5.46
N GLY A 41 26.48 1.33 4.68
CA GLY A 41 27.70 1.73 3.96
C GLY A 41 28.93 1.91 4.85
N LEU A 42 29.00 1.20 5.98
CA LEU A 42 30.14 1.23 6.90
C LEU A 42 31.22 0.22 6.49
N GLY A 43 32.43 0.38 7.04
CA GLY A 43 33.53 -0.58 6.88
C GLY A 43 34.59 -0.21 5.82
N GLY A 44 34.70 1.06 5.45
CA GLY A 44 35.76 1.58 4.58
C GLY A 44 35.33 1.76 3.12
N SER A 45 36.27 2.22 2.28
CA SER A 45 35.98 2.65 0.90
C SER A 45 35.37 1.57 0.02
N ALA A 46 35.69 0.30 0.24
CA ALA A 46 35.13 -0.82 -0.55
C ALA A 46 33.62 -1.04 -0.31
N ASN A 47 33.06 -0.49 0.77
CA ASN A 47 31.67 -0.74 1.19
C ASN A 47 30.72 0.44 0.93
N GLY A 48 31.20 1.49 0.25
CA GLY A 48 30.39 2.64 -0.13
C GLY A 48 30.50 3.84 0.82
N PHE A 49 29.46 4.67 0.79
CA PHE A 49 29.39 5.93 1.53
C PHE A 49 28.42 5.80 2.72
N PRO A 50 28.87 6.08 3.95
CA PRO A 50 27.99 6.03 5.12
C PRO A 50 26.78 6.97 4.99
N ARG A 51 25.58 6.46 5.29
CA ARG A 51 24.35 7.27 5.38
C ARG A 51 23.34 6.67 6.34
N GLU A 52 22.44 7.52 6.82
CA GLU A 52 21.26 7.08 7.56
C GLU A 52 20.25 6.40 6.62
N ASP A 53 19.58 5.37 7.13
CA ASP A 53 18.49 4.68 6.45
C ASP A 53 17.53 4.03 7.48
N GLY A 54 16.53 3.31 6.98
CA GLY A 54 15.71 2.41 7.76
C GLY A 54 14.98 1.40 6.88
N PHE A 55 14.26 0.50 7.56
CA PHE A 55 13.40 -0.49 6.95
C PHE A 55 11.95 -0.23 7.30
N ASP A 56 11.07 -0.51 6.34
CA ASP A 56 9.63 -0.58 6.54
C ASP A 56 9.12 -2.00 6.23
N ILE A 57 7.92 -2.33 6.71
CA ILE A 57 7.25 -3.56 6.29
C ILE A 57 6.84 -3.43 4.80
N PRO A 58 6.93 -4.46 3.94
CA PRO A 58 6.79 -4.28 2.49
C PRO A 58 5.43 -3.77 2.03
N VAL A 59 4.37 -4.02 2.80
CA VAL A 59 3.02 -3.47 2.55
C VAL A 59 2.95 -1.95 2.68
N ALA A 60 3.97 -1.33 3.30
CA ALA A 60 4.16 0.12 3.36
C ALA A 60 4.91 0.68 2.15
N SER A 61 5.55 -0.17 1.33
CA SER A 61 6.35 0.27 0.19
C SER A 61 5.48 0.90 -0.89
N GLU A 62 5.97 1.97 -1.52
CA GLU A 62 5.34 2.55 -2.71
C GLU A 62 5.25 1.52 -3.86
N VAL A 63 6.16 0.52 -3.92
CA VAL A 63 6.05 -0.61 -4.85
C VAL A 63 4.72 -1.33 -4.68
N MET A 64 4.27 -1.58 -3.44
CA MET A 64 2.99 -2.24 -3.17
C MET A 64 1.80 -1.38 -3.63
N ALA A 65 1.86 -0.07 -3.39
CA ALA A 65 0.82 0.86 -3.86
C ALA A 65 0.74 0.92 -5.40
N VAL A 66 1.90 1.02 -6.06
CA VAL A 66 2.03 0.99 -7.53
C VAL A 66 1.54 -0.34 -8.10
N PHE A 67 1.95 -1.46 -7.50
CA PHE A 67 1.50 -2.80 -7.88
C PHE A 67 -0.02 -2.94 -7.80
N CYS A 68 -0.64 -2.40 -6.76
CA CYS A 68 -2.08 -2.48 -6.59
C CYS A 68 -2.87 -1.55 -7.53
N LEU A 69 -2.24 -0.49 -8.08
CA LEU A 69 -2.91 0.45 -8.99
C LEU A 69 -2.56 0.24 -10.47
N ALA A 70 -1.57 -0.60 -10.78
CA ALA A 70 -1.19 -0.91 -12.15
C ALA A 70 -2.33 -1.63 -12.90
N THR A 71 -2.50 -1.34 -14.19
CA THR A 71 -3.50 -2.01 -15.05
C THR A 71 -2.94 -3.15 -15.88
N ASP A 72 -1.63 -3.16 -16.10
CA ASP A 72 -0.85 -4.11 -16.90
C ASP A 72 0.65 -3.92 -16.63
N LEU A 73 1.51 -4.74 -17.25
CA LEU A 73 2.96 -4.67 -17.06
C LEU A 73 3.58 -3.36 -17.57
N GLY A 74 3.04 -2.78 -18.65
CA GLY A 74 3.53 -1.51 -19.19
C GLY A 74 3.22 -0.34 -18.24
N ASP A 75 1.99 -0.33 -17.70
CA ASP A 75 1.57 0.63 -16.69
C ASP A 75 2.38 0.46 -15.39
N LEU A 76 2.63 -0.77 -14.95
CA LEU A 76 3.49 -1.08 -13.81
C LEU A 76 4.89 -0.46 -13.99
N GLN A 77 5.56 -0.74 -15.12
CA GLN A 77 6.91 -0.22 -15.37
C GLN A 77 6.94 1.31 -15.39
N ARG A 78 5.95 1.93 -16.03
CA ARG A 78 5.83 3.39 -16.11
C ARG A 78 5.66 4.01 -14.73
N ARG A 79 4.81 3.44 -13.88
CA ARG A 79 4.59 3.90 -12.50
C ARG A 79 5.83 3.70 -11.63
N LEU A 80 6.46 2.53 -11.71
CA LEU A 80 7.71 2.26 -11.00
C LEU A 80 8.78 3.28 -11.39
N GLY A 81 8.93 3.57 -12.69
CA GLY A 81 9.87 4.57 -13.19
C GLY A 81 9.59 6.00 -12.73
N ALA A 82 8.34 6.33 -12.42
CA ALA A 82 7.92 7.66 -11.97
C ALA A 82 8.15 7.90 -10.47
N MET A 83 8.37 6.85 -9.66
CA MET A 83 8.61 6.97 -8.22
C MET A 83 9.84 7.81 -7.94
N VAL A 84 9.75 8.69 -6.94
CA VAL A 84 10.84 9.57 -6.50
C VAL A 84 11.68 8.85 -5.47
N ILE A 85 13.00 8.77 -5.71
CA ILE A 85 13.93 8.09 -4.79
C ILE A 85 14.69 9.05 -3.87
N GLY A 86 14.81 10.32 -4.28
CA GLY A 86 15.48 11.35 -3.51
C GLY A 86 15.73 12.60 -4.33
N GLU A 87 16.60 13.45 -3.80
CA GLU A 87 16.97 14.72 -4.43
C GLU A 87 18.48 14.87 -4.55
N THR A 88 18.90 15.70 -5.50
CA THR A 88 20.25 16.23 -5.57
C THR A 88 20.48 17.33 -4.52
N ARG A 89 21.72 17.81 -4.39
CA ARG A 89 22.07 18.92 -3.49
C ARG A 89 21.37 20.24 -3.88
N ASP A 90 21.16 20.47 -5.17
CA ASP A 90 20.42 21.60 -5.75
C ASP A 90 18.90 21.39 -5.77
N ARG A 91 18.39 20.33 -5.09
CA ARG A 91 16.97 20.00 -4.96
C ARG A 91 16.27 19.60 -6.26
N ARG A 92 17.00 19.04 -7.22
CA ARG A 92 16.40 18.35 -8.35
C ARG A 92 15.92 16.98 -7.90
N VAL A 93 14.67 16.67 -8.20
CA VAL A 93 14.05 15.36 -7.98
C VAL A 93 14.70 14.30 -8.86
N ILE A 94 15.08 13.17 -8.26
CA ILE A 94 15.58 11.98 -8.94
C ILE A 94 14.58 10.85 -8.81
N ARG A 95 14.29 10.19 -9.93
CA ARG A 95 13.32 9.10 -10.04
C ARG A 95 14.00 7.76 -10.27
N VAL A 96 13.24 6.68 -10.11
CA VAL A 96 13.68 5.30 -10.40
C VAL A 96 14.16 5.15 -11.85
N ALA A 97 13.51 5.82 -12.81
CA ALA A 97 13.90 5.78 -14.21
C ALA A 97 15.28 6.43 -14.46
N ASP A 98 15.66 7.43 -13.67
CA ASP A 98 16.93 8.15 -13.84
C ASP A 98 18.15 7.27 -13.49
N ILE A 99 17.94 6.18 -12.73
CA ILE A 99 18.96 5.16 -12.42
C ILE A 99 18.67 3.81 -13.10
N MET A 100 17.83 3.83 -14.14
CA MET A 100 17.51 2.67 -15.00
C MET A 100 16.98 1.43 -14.25
N ALA A 101 16.33 1.62 -13.10
CA ALA A 101 15.89 0.51 -12.25
C ALA A 101 14.50 -0.03 -12.60
N SER A 102 13.69 0.72 -13.35
CA SER A 102 12.27 0.40 -13.60
C SER A 102 12.08 -0.96 -14.29
N GLY A 103 12.82 -1.25 -15.36
CA GLY A 103 12.71 -2.51 -16.10
C GLY A 103 13.09 -3.73 -15.25
N ALA A 104 14.18 -3.62 -14.47
CA ALA A 104 14.61 -4.70 -13.57
C ALA A 104 13.57 -4.97 -12.47
N MET A 105 12.98 -3.91 -11.91
CA MET A 105 11.89 -4.06 -10.94
C MET A 105 10.64 -4.69 -11.55
N THR A 106 10.25 -4.29 -12.77
CA THR A 106 9.13 -4.91 -13.48
C THR A 106 9.39 -6.39 -13.75
N ALA A 107 10.61 -6.76 -14.14
CA ALA A 107 10.98 -8.16 -14.38
C ALA A 107 10.79 -9.03 -13.12
N LEU A 108 11.19 -8.52 -11.94
CA LEU A 108 10.99 -9.20 -10.67
C LEU A 108 9.51 -9.35 -10.28
N LEU A 109 8.66 -8.43 -10.75
CA LEU A 109 7.23 -8.41 -10.44
C LEU A 109 6.37 -9.05 -11.53
N LYS A 110 6.98 -9.58 -12.61
CA LYS A 110 6.26 -10.05 -13.80
C LYS A 110 5.20 -11.09 -13.45
N ASP A 111 5.61 -12.17 -12.80
CA ASP A 111 4.71 -13.26 -12.44
C ASP A 111 3.85 -12.88 -11.23
N ALA A 112 4.42 -12.09 -10.31
CA ALA A 112 3.72 -11.59 -9.13
C ALA A 112 2.48 -10.76 -9.50
N LEU A 113 2.46 -10.09 -10.66
CA LEU A 113 1.33 -9.26 -11.10
C LEU A 113 0.08 -10.07 -11.50
N ALA A 114 0.19 -11.39 -11.63
CA ALA A 114 -0.93 -12.28 -11.92
C ALA A 114 -1.79 -12.51 -10.64
N PRO A 115 -3.13 -12.26 -10.68
CA PRO A 115 -4.00 -12.52 -9.54
C PRO A 115 -4.01 -13.98 -9.09
N ASN A 116 -3.92 -14.22 -7.79
CA ASN A 116 -3.97 -15.57 -7.23
C ASN A 116 -5.42 -16.03 -7.04
N LEU A 117 -5.81 -17.09 -7.75
CA LEU A 117 -7.11 -17.74 -7.58
C LEU A 117 -7.07 -18.75 -6.44
N VAL A 118 -8.03 -18.61 -5.52
CA VAL A 118 -8.32 -19.54 -4.44
C VAL A 118 -9.83 -19.76 -4.37
N GLN A 119 -10.30 -20.48 -3.34
CA GLN A 119 -11.71 -20.75 -3.14
C GLN A 119 -12.13 -20.56 -1.68
N THR A 120 -13.40 -20.24 -1.46
CA THR A 120 -14.02 -20.23 -0.12
C THR A 120 -14.32 -21.66 0.36
N LEU A 121 -14.81 -21.81 1.61
CA LEU A 121 -15.24 -23.11 2.15
C LEU A 121 -16.38 -23.77 1.34
N GLU A 122 -17.16 -22.96 0.63
CA GLU A 122 -18.27 -23.41 -0.23
C GLU A 122 -17.85 -23.45 -1.72
N HIS A 123 -16.55 -23.51 -2.00
CA HIS A 123 -15.98 -23.64 -3.34
C HIS A 123 -16.26 -22.45 -4.29
N ASN A 124 -16.65 -21.29 -3.75
CA ASN A 124 -16.80 -20.08 -4.56
C ASN A 124 -15.42 -19.47 -4.89
N PRO A 125 -15.19 -18.96 -6.10
CA PRO A 125 -13.90 -18.40 -6.50
C PRO A 125 -13.59 -17.11 -5.74
N ALA A 126 -12.33 -16.97 -5.29
CA ALA A 126 -11.83 -15.77 -4.62
C ALA A 126 -10.44 -15.39 -5.18
N LEU A 127 -10.21 -14.09 -5.40
CA LEU A 127 -8.90 -13.56 -5.82
C LEU A 127 -8.22 -12.86 -4.65
N ILE A 128 -7.01 -13.30 -4.29
CA ILE A 128 -6.17 -12.66 -3.27
C ILE A 128 -4.97 -12.02 -3.96
N HIS A 129 -4.92 -10.69 -4.01
CA HIS A 129 -3.87 -10.00 -4.76
C HIS A 129 -3.64 -8.56 -4.31
N GLY A 130 -2.40 -8.27 -3.91
CA GLY A 130 -2.00 -6.98 -3.34
C GLY A 130 -2.43 -6.81 -1.88
N GLY A 131 -1.90 -5.77 -1.25
CA GLY A 131 -2.20 -5.45 0.15
C GLY A 131 -1.44 -4.23 0.63
N PRO A 132 -1.72 -3.02 0.11
CA PRO A 132 -1.08 -1.80 0.57
C PRO A 132 -1.73 -1.35 1.89
N PHE A 133 -0.99 -0.60 2.69
CA PHE A 133 -1.60 0.05 3.86
C PHE A 133 -2.75 1.00 3.49
N ALA A 134 -3.70 1.16 4.41
CA ALA A 134 -4.85 2.05 4.26
C ALA A 134 -4.65 3.45 4.88
N ASN A 135 -3.51 3.71 5.54
CA ASN A 135 -3.17 5.02 6.09
C ASN A 135 -2.26 5.82 5.12
N ILE A 136 -1.08 5.32 4.78
CA ILE A 136 -0.11 5.96 3.87
C ILE A 136 -0.36 5.62 2.39
N ALA A 137 -1.23 4.65 2.11
CA ALA A 137 -1.68 4.28 0.78
C ALA A 137 -3.21 4.09 0.78
N HIS A 138 -3.75 3.42 -0.24
CA HIS A 138 -5.18 3.34 -0.53
C HIS A 138 -5.90 2.12 0.05
N GLY A 139 -5.18 1.17 0.65
CA GLY A 139 -5.83 0.11 1.44
C GLY A 139 -6.73 -0.87 0.67
N CYS A 140 -6.53 -1.07 -0.63
CA CYS A 140 -7.36 -1.96 -1.45
C CYS A 140 -6.52 -3.06 -2.10
N ASN A 141 -7.16 -4.17 -2.46
CA ASN A 141 -6.56 -5.17 -3.35
C ASN A 141 -6.30 -4.56 -4.75
N SER A 142 -5.54 -5.26 -5.58
CA SER A 142 -5.11 -4.73 -6.89
C SER A 142 -6.27 -4.43 -7.86
N VAL A 143 -6.07 -3.44 -8.73
CA VAL A 143 -6.94 -3.12 -9.86
C VAL A 143 -7.07 -4.29 -10.83
N ILE A 144 -5.96 -4.99 -11.14
CA ILE A 144 -5.97 -6.14 -12.06
C ILE A 144 -6.90 -7.23 -11.52
N ALA A 145 -6.80 -7.60 -10.24
CA ALA A 145 -7.69 -8.61 -9.66
C ALA A 145 -9.16 -8.19 -9.72
N THR A 146 -9.50 -6.95 -9.34
CA THR A 146 -10.89 -6.47 -9.41
C THR A 146 -11.41 -6.44 -10.85
N ARG A 147 -10.60 -6.01 -11.83
CA ARG A 147 -11.00 -6.01 -13.25
C ARG A 147 -11.16 -7.43 -13.81
N THR A 148 -10.26 -8.35 -13.48
CA THR A 148 -10.37 -9.75 -13.88
C THR A 148 -11.64 -10.38 -13.32
N ALA A 149 -11.95 -10.16 -12.02
CA ALA A 149 -13.18 -10.64 -11.41
C ALA A 149 -14.43 -10.09 -12.12
N LEU A 150 -14.44 -8.79 -12.47
CA LEU A 150 -15.58 -8.15 -13.15
C LEU A 150 -15.80 -8.65 -14.59
N LYS A 151 -14.79 -9.31 -15.19
CA LYS A 151 -14.92 -9.95 -16.50
C LYS A 151 -15.40 -11.40 -16.42
N LEU A 152 -15.31 -12.03 -15.25
CA LEU A 152 -15.57 -13.45 -15.06
C LEU A 152 -16.81 -13.74 -14.22
N GLY A 153 -17.28 -12.80 -13.40
CA GLY A 153 -18.45 -12.96 -12.54
C GLY A 153 -19.47 -11.85 -12.74
N ASP A 154 -20.75 -12.18 -12.51
CA ASP A 154 -21.87 -11.22 -12.57
C ASP A 154 -21.79 -10.19 -11.44
N TYR A 155 -21.29 -10.62 -10.27
CA TYR A 155 -21.10 -9.79 -9.09
C TYR A 155 -19.68 -9.97 -8.55
N VAL A 156 -19.06 -8.86 -8.16
CA VAL A 156 -17.74 -8.84 -7.53
C VAL A 156 -17.85 -8.10 -6.21
N VAL A 157 -17.59 -8.83 -5.12
CA VAL A 157 -17.45 -8.24 -3.78
C VAL A 157 -15.98 -7.95 -3.54
N THR A 158 -15.69 -6.73 -3.13
CA THR A 158 -14.35 -6.28 -2.75
C THR A 158 -14.45 -5.37 -1.54
N GLU A 159 -13.33 -5.10 -0.89
CA GLU A 159 -13.26 -4.34 0.36
C GLU A 159 -12.10 -3.35 0.35
N ALA A 160 -12.14 -2.42 1.29
CA ALA A 160 -11.06 -1.48 1.57
C ALA A 160 -10.79 -1.46 3.08
N GLY A 161 -9.53 -1.31 3.47
CA GLY A 161 -9.09 -1.36 4.87
C GLY A 161 -9.55 -0.15 5.69
N PHE A 162 -9.68 -0.34 7.01
CA PHE A 162 -10.25 0.63 7.97
C PHE A 162 -11.74 0.95 7.73
N GLY A 163 -12.23 2.07 8.27
CA GLY A 163 -13.60 2.53 8.11
C GLY A 163 -13.83 3.22 6.76
N ALA A 164 -15.09 3.59 6.48
CA ALA A 164 -15.46 4.24 5.22
C ALA A 164 -14.85 5.66 5.08
N ASP A 165 -14.46 6.28 6.19
CA ASP A 165 -13.74 7.55 6.26
C ASP A 165 -12.31 7.49 5.72
N LEU A 166 -11.70 6.30 5.63
CA LEU A 166 -10.37 6.10 5.06
C LEU A 166 -10.38 5.14 3.88
N GLY A 167 -10.82 3.90 4.08
CA GLY A 167 -10.77 2.86 3.07
C GLY A 167 -11.70 3.16 1.90
N ALA A 168 -12.98 3.41 2.21
CA ALA A 168 -13.97 3.64 1.16
C ALA A 168 -13.70 4.95 0.43
N GLU A 169 -13.40 6.06 1.13
CA GLU A 169 -12.97 7.33 0.52
C GLU A 169 -11.84 7.10 -0.48
N LYS A 170 -10.74 6.46 -0.07
CA LYS A 170 -9.61 6.18 -0.99
C LYS A 170 -9.96 5.19 -2.08
N PHE A 171 -10.86 4.24 -1.84
CA PHE A 171 -11.37 3.36 -2.88
C PHE A 171 -12.06 4.18 -3.97
N PHE A 172 -12.97 5.09 -3.61
CA PHE A 172 -13.70 5.93 -4.57
C PHE A 172 -12.82 7.01 -5.21
N ASP A 173 -12.02 7.73 -4.42
CA ASP A 173 -11.29 8.91 -4.87
C ASP A 173 -9.93 8.59 -5.50
N ILE A 174 -9.35 7.43 -5.22
CA ILE A 174 -8.09 6.98 -5.82
C ILE A 174 -8.32 5.78 -6.74
N LYS A 175 -8.74 4.63 -6.20
CA LYS A 175 -8.80 3.39 -7.00
C LYS A 175 -9.81 3.51 -8.14
N CYS A 176 -11.04 3.92 -7.87
CA CYS A 176 -12.07 4.12 -8.90
C CYS A 176 -11.69 5.20 -9.91
N ARG A 177 -11.16 6.34 -9.44
CA ARG A 177 -10.71 7.43 -10.31
C ARG A 177 -9.61 7.00 -11.28
N VAL A 178 -8.62 6.26 -10.80
CA VAL A 178 -7.47 5.80 -11.61
C VAL A 178 -7.84 4.63 -12.53
N SER A 179 -8.75 3.74 -12.12
CA SER A 179 -9.09 2.52 -12.87
C SER A 179 -10.37 2.60 -13.70
N GLY A 180 -11.20 3.63 -13.48
CA GLY A 180 -12.52 3.77 -14.11
C GLY A 180 -13.60 2.85 -13.53
N LEU A 181 -13.33 2.17 -12.41
CA LEU A 181 -14.30 1.31 -11.74
C LEU A 181 -15.49 2.12 -11.19
N ARG A 182 -16.70 1.57 -11.33
CA ARG A 182 -17.96 2.19 -10.87
C ARG A 182 -18.71 1.21 -9.97
N PRO A 183 -18.59 1.31 -8.63
CA PRO A 183 -19.31 0.43 -7.71
C PRO A 183 -20.82 0.61 -7.85
N ALA A 184 -21.56 -0.50 -7.91
CA ALA A 184 -23.02 -0.48 -8.02
C ALA A 184 -23.72 -0.27 -6.66
N CYS A 185 -23.07 -0.70 -5.58
CA CYS A 185 -23.53 -0.51 -4.21
C CYS A 185 -22.34 -0.51 -3.23
N ALA A 186 -22.60 -0.12 -1.99
CA ALA A 186 -21.65 -0.22 -0.88
C ALA A 186 -22.32 -0.92 0.30
N VAL A 187 -21.56 -1.74 1.03
CA VAL A 187 -22.00 -2.39 2.26
C VAL A 187 -21.15 -1.86 3.41
N VAL A 188 -21.78 -1.19 4.38
CA VAL A 188 -21.11 -0.72 5.60
C VAL A 188 -21.35 -1.76 6.69
N VAL A 189 -20.29 -2.47 7.07
CA VAL A 189 -20.35 -3.48 8.13
C VAL A 189 -20.38 -2.80 9.49
N ALA A 190 -21.31 -3.20 10.35
CA ALA A 190 -21.42 -2.73 11.73
C ALA A 190 -21.77 -3.87 12.68
N THR A 191 -21.38 -3.74 13.95
CA THR A 191 -21.80 -4.67 15.02
C THR A 191 -22.33 -3.90 16.22
N VAL A 192 -23.32 -4.47 16.91
CA VAL A 192 -23.89 -3.87 18.13
C VAL A 192 -22.80 -3.57 19.17
N ARG A 193 -21.79 -4.43 19.29
CA ARG A 193 -20.66 -4.21 20.21
C ARG A 193 -19.79 -3.02 19.82
N ALA A 194 -19.45 -2.87 18.53
CA ALA A 194 -18.67 -1.72 18.06
C ALA A 194 -19.45 -0.40 18.25
N ILE A 195 -20.75 -0.40 17.96
CA ILE A 195 -21.62 0.77 18.19
C ILE A 195 -21.64 1.12 19.68
N LYS A 196 -21.79 0.15 20.60
CA LYS A 196 -21.70 0.42 22.05
C LYS A 196 -20.34 1.01 22.47
N MET A 197 -19.23 0.56 21.87
CA MET A 197 -17.92 1.17 22.14
C MET A 197 -17.86 2.63 21.71
N HIS A 198 -18.40 2.97 20.53
CA HIS A 198 -18.53 4.37 20.10
C HIS A 198 -19.46 5.18 21.00
N GLY A 199 -20.40 4.53 21.69
CA GLY A 199 -21.23 5.10 22.74
C GLY A 199 -20.57 5.20 24.12
N GLY A 200 -19.29 4.86 24.25
CA GLY A 200 -18.50 5.01 25.49
C GLY A 200 -18.36 3.75 26.35
N VAL A 201 -18.88 2.60 25.91
CA VAL A 201 -18.75 1.34 26.67
C VAL A 201 -17.34 0.75 26.51
N ALA A 202 -16.69 0.43 27.63
CA ALA A 202 -15.37 -0.21 27.64
C ALA A 202 -15.40 -1.61 26.99
N LYS A 203 -14.26 -2.05 26.43
CA LYS A 203 -14.14 -3.28 25.63
C LYS A 203 -14.56 -4.54 26.39
N ASP A 204 -14.29 -4.59 27.69
CA ASP A 204 -14.61 -5.70 28.59
C ASP A 204 -16.09 -5.71 29.05
N ALA A 205 -16.82 -4.60 28.90
CA ALA A 205 -18.22 -4.45 29.30
C ALA A 205 -19.25 -4.64 28.15
N LEU A 206 -18.83 -5.18 27.00
CA LEU A 206 -19.67 -5.24 25.79
C LEU A 206 -20.69 -6.38 25.74
N LYS A 207 -20.67 -7.31 26.71
CA LYS A 207 -21.56 -8.49 26.70
C LYS A 207 -22.99 -8.14 27.12
N SER A 208 -23.15 -7.22 28.06
CA SER A 208 -24.47 -6.82 28.57
C SER A 208 -25.24 -5.98 27.56
N GLU A 209 -26.56 -6.13 27.54
CA GLU A 209 -27.44 -5.24 26.79
C GLU A 209 -27.28 -3.78 27.29
N ASN A 210 -27.24 -2.83 26.35
CA ASN A 210 -27.22 -1.40 26.67
C ASN A 210 -27.74 -0.60 25.47
N LEU A 211 -29.03 -0.29 25.48
CA LEU A 211 -29.69 0.43 24.38
C LEU A 211 -29.28 1.90 24.30
N GLU A 212 -28.96 2.53 25.43
CA GLU A 212 -28.51 3.93 25.47
C GLU A 212 -27.17 4.10 24.76
N ALA A 213 -26.21 3.22 25.04
CA ALA A 213 -24.92 3.21 24.37
C ALA A 213 -25.05 2.93 22.87
N VAL A 214 -25.98 2.06 22.45
CA VAL A 214 -26.26 1.84 21.03
C VAL A 214 -26.78 3.12 20.38
N ARG A 215 -27.75 3.80 20.98
CA ARG A 215 -28.30 5.07 20.46
C ARG A 215 -27.22 6.15 20.37
N ALA A 216 -26.39 6.28 21.39
CA ALA A 216 -25.28 7.25 21.43
C ALA A 216 -24.22 6.95 20.35
N GLY A 217 -23.78 5.69 20.25
CA GLY A 217 -22.74 5.29 19.29
C GLY A 217 -23.20 5.21 17.85
N PHE A 218 -24.52 5.17 17.59
CA PHE A 218 -25.08 5.13 16.24
C PHE A 218 -24.68 6.36 15.40
N ALA A 219 -24.29 7.46 16.04
CA ALA A 219 -23.75 8.64 15.37
C ALA A 219 -22.56 8.31 14.44
N ASN A 220 -21.72 7.33 14.80
CA ASN A 220 -20.61 6.88 13.94
C ASN A 220 -21.14 6.21 12.66
N LEU A 221 -22.01 5.20 12.78
CA LEU A 221 -22.56 4.51 11.62
C LEU A 221 -23.31 5.47 10.70
N ARG A 222 -24.13 6.35 11.29
CA ARG A 222 -24.87 7.39 10.55
C ARG A 222 -23.94 8.27 9.71
N ARG A 223 -22.77 8.62 10.22
CA ARG A 223 -21.78 9.43 9.48
C ARG A 223 -21.13 8.68 8.33
N HIS A 224 -21.02 7.36 8.39
CA HIS A 224 -20.46 6.55 7.31
C HIS A 224 -21.48 6.21 6.22
N THR A 225 -22.78 6.29 6.52
CA THR A 225 -23.87 5.95 5.57
C THR A 225 -24.52 7.16 4.91
N GLY A 226 -24.28 8.38 5.41
CA GLY A 226 -24.92 9.61 4.93
C GLY A 226 -23.90 10.65 4.46
#